data_AF-A0A497P126-F1
#
_entry.id   AF-A0A497P126-F1
#
_cell.length_a   1.000
_cell.length_b   1.000
_cell.length_c   1.000
_cell.angle_alpha   90.00
_cell.angle_beta   90.00
_cell.angle_gamma   90.00
#
_symmetry.space_group_name_H-M   'P 1'
#
loop_
_entity.id
_entity.type
_entity.pdbx_description
1 polymer ?
#
loop_
_entity_poly.entity_id
_entity_poly.type
_entity_poly.pdbx_seq_one_letter_code
_entity_poly.pdbx_strand_id
1 'polypeptide(L)'
;MSEVEELGFGEARKLILKMAELKNRLKELGVIRSEGNITAGYAEWFCSKKYGLDLGPRREFGYDALSKYGERIQIKSRTGLDT
;
A
#
# COMPACT_ATOMS: atom_id res chain seq x y z
N MET A 1 16.48 -32.34 -5.53
CA MET A 1 15.25 -31.63 -5.92
C MET A 1 15.04 -31.89 -7.40
N SER A 2 13.81 -32.06 -7.84
CA SER A 2 13.52 -32.26 -9.26
C SER A 2 13.75 -30.97 -10.06
N GLU A 3 14.10 -31.08 -11.35
CA GLU A 3 14.26 -29.93 -12.27
C GLU A 3 13.03 -29.00 -12.27
N VAL A 4 11.84 -29.56 -12.09
CA VAL A 4 10.56 -28.83 -12.02
C VAL A 4 10.47 -27.98 -10.76
N GLU A 5 10.96 -28.48 -9.62
CA GLU A 5 11.01 -27.73 -8.36
C GLU A 5 12.03 -26.58 -8.42
N GLU A 6 13.18 -26.77 -9.07
CA GLU A 6 14.17 -25.71 -9.26
C GLU A 6 13.65 -24.59 -10.18
N LEU A 7 12.96 -24.95 -11.27
CA LEU A 7 12.34 -23.98 -12.18
C LEU A 7 11.25 -23.16 -11.47
N GLY A 8 10.41 -23.83 -10.67
CA GLY A 8 9.38 -23.18 -9.87
C GLY A 8 9.95 -22.21 -8.83
N PHE A 9 11.04 -22.60 -8.15
CA PHE A 9 11.74 -21.74 -7.19
C PHE A 9 12.39 -20.52 -7.86
N GLY A 10 12.97 -20.70 -9.04
CA GLY A 10 13.54 -19.62 -9.84
C GLY A 10 12.52 -18.54 -10.22
N GLU A 11 11.34 -18.95 -10.70
CA GLU A 11 10.28 -18.01 -11.07
C GLU A 11 9.67 -17.31 -9.85
N ALA A 12 9.44 -18.04 -8.76
CA ALA A 12 8.96 -17.45 -7.51
C ALA A 12 9.92 -16.37 -6.99
N ARG A 13 11.24 -16.64 -7.02
CA ARG A 13 12.27 -15.66 -6.64
C ARG A 13 12.21 -14.41 -7.49
N LYS A 14 12.06 -14.56 -8.82
CA LYS A 14 11.97 -13.43 -9.76
C LYS A 14 10.74 -12.55 -9.46
N LEU A 15 9.58 -13.16 -9.19
CA LEU A 15 8.36 -12.43 -8.85
C LEU A 15 8.49 -11.66 -7.53
N ILE A 16 9.10 -12.27 -6.50
CA ILE A 16 9.35 -11.62 -5.21
C ILE A 16 10.26 -10.40 -5.37
N LEU A 17 11.35 -10.54 -6.14
CA LEU A 17 12.26 -9.43 -6.41
C LEU A 17 11.55 -8.30 -7.16
N LYS A 18 10.72 -8.64 -8.15
CA LYS A 18 9.95 -7.64 -8.89
C LYS A 18 8.93 -6.92 -8.02
N MET A 19 8.25 -7.64 -7.13
CA MET A 19 7.33 -7.06 -6.16
C MET A 19 8.03 -6.08 -5.21
N ALA A 20 9.22 -6.45 -4.72
CA ALA A 20 10.02 -5.58 -3.85
C ALA A 20 10.47 -4.30 -4.56
N GLU A 21 10.94 -4.40 -5.80
CA GLU A 21 11.31 -3.27 -6.65
C GLU A 21 10.13 -2.29 -6.82
N LEU A 22 8.97 -2.80 -7.23
CA LEU A 22 7.77 -1.97 -7.43
C LEU A 22 7.30 -1.32 -6.13
N LYS A 23 7.35 -2.04 -5.01
CA LYS A 23 7.00 -1.52 -3.69
C LYS A 23 7.92 -0.37 -3.27
N ASN A 24 9.22 -0.47 -3.54
CA ASN A 24 10.17 0.60 -3.24
C ASN A 24 9.89 1.84 -4.08
N ARG A 25 9.61 1.67 -5.37
CA ARG A 25 9.22 2.78 -6.24
C ARG A 25 7.95 3.48 -5.77
N LEU A 26 6.95 2.74 -5.27
CA LEU A 26 5.76 3.35 -4.67
C LEU A 26 6.08 4.16 -3.40
N LYS A 27 7.08 3.78 -2.61
CA LYS A 27 7.52 4.56 -1.45
C LYS A 27 8.25 5.82 -1.87
N GLU A 28 9.15 5.72 -2.84
CA GLU A 28 9.90 6.86 -3.39
C GLU A 28 8.96 7.93 -3.94
N LEU A 29 7.86 7.50 -4.59
CA LEU A 29 6.81 8.39 -5.08
C LEU A 29 5.89 8.93 -3.96
N GLY A 30 6.09 8.51 -2.71
CA GLY A 30 5.23 8.88 -1.58
C GLY A 30 3.81 8.31 -1.64
N VAL A 31 3.56 7.33 -2.53
CA VAL A 31 2.24 6.69 -2.72
C VAL A 31 1.92 5.78 -1.55
N ILE A 32 2.87 4.95 -1.15
CA ILE A 32 2.77 4.19 0.09
C ILE A 32 3.81 4.69 1.06
N ARG A 33 3.42 4.86 2.31
CA ARG A 33 4.34 5.42 3.30
C ARG A 33 5.12 4.28 4.01
N SER A 34 4.66 3.01 4.04
CA SER A 34 5.20 1.90 4.88
C SER A 34 5.36 0.58 4.11
N GLU A 35 6.05 -0.35 4.77
CA GLU A 35 6.10 -1.77 4.39
C GLU A 35 4.79 -2.54 4.57
N GLY A 36 3.74 -1.91 5.11
CA GLY A 36 2.48 -2.57 5.44
C GLY A 36 1.64 -2.92 4.22
N ASN A 37 0.32 -2.93 4.42
CA ASN A 37 -0.65 -3.22 3.37
C ASN A 37 -0.59 -2.15 2.25
N ILE A 38 -0.12 -2.55 1.07
CA ILE A 38 0.03 -1.68 -0.11
C ILE A 38 -1.32 -1.07 -0.50
N THR A 39 -2.39 -1.87 -0.51
CA THR A 39 -3.74 -1.44 -0.87
C THR A 39 -4.26 -0.37 0.08
N ALA A 40 -4.04 -0.54 1.39
CA ALA A 40 -4.43 0.45 2.38
C ALA A 40 -3.63 1.76 2.20
N GLY A 41 -2.31 1.67 2.04
CA GLY A 41 -1.45 2.82 1.81
C GLY A 41 -1.83 3.58 0.53
N TYR A 42 -2.13 2.87 -0.55
CA TYR A 42 -2.61 3.46 -1.80
C TYR A 42 -3.95 4.19 -1.61
N ALA A 43 -4.90 3.57 -0.89
CA ALA A 43 -6.19 4.20 -0.61
C ALA A 43 -6.05 5.48 0.22
N GLU A 44 -5.19 5.48 1.24
CA GLU A 44 -4.85 6.69 2.01
C GLU A 44 -4.33 7.80 1.09
N TRP A 45 -3.30 7.49 0.28
CA TRP A 45 -2.71 8.45 -0.65
C TRP A 45 -3.72 8.98 -1.65
N PHE A 46 -4.51 8.10 -2.25
CA PHE A 46 -5.52 8.48 -3.24
C PHE A 46 -6.56 9.42 -2.63
N CYS A 47 -7.11 9.08 -1.46
CA CYS A 47 -8.08 9.91 -0.76
C CYS A 47 -7.47 11.26 -0.34
N SER A 48 -6.23 11.28 0.14
CA SER A 48 -5.52 12.52 0.45
C SER A 48 -5.39 13.42 -0.76
N LYS A 49 -4.93 12.89 -1.91
CA LYS A 49 -4.81 13.68 -3.14
C LYS A 49 -6.15 14.13 -3.70
N LYS A 50 -7.17 13.27 -3.66
CA LYS A 50 -8.48 13.56 -4.25
C LYS A 50 -9.30 14.55 -3.42
N TYR A 51 -9.24 14.44 -2.10
CA TYR A 51 -10.09 15.23 -1.19
C TYR A 51 -9.30 16.29 -0.40
N GLY A 52 -8.00 16.45 -0.65
CA GLY A 52 -7.16 17.41 0.05
C GLY A 52 -7.04 17.11 1.54
N LEU A 53 -6.88 15.83 1.90
CA LEU A 53 -6.75 15.42 3.29
C LEU A 53 -5.28 15.41 3.72
N ASP A 54 -5.01 15.87 4.94
CA ASP A 54 -3.70 15.80 5.57
C ASP A 54 -3.56 14.46 6.27
N LEU A 55 -2.72 13.58 5.72
CA LEU A 55 -2.54 12.25 6.27
C LEU A 55 -1.94 12.32 7.67
N GLY A 56 -2.58 11.63 8.61
CA GLY A 56 -2.19 11.63 10.01
C GLY A 56 -0.85 10.94 10.27
N PRO A 57 -0.27 11.18 11.46
CA PRO A 57 0.88 10.46 11.95
C PRO A 57 0.57 8.96 12.05
N ARG A 58 1.61 8.16 11.83
CA ARG A 58 1.47 6.71 11.80
C ARG A 58 1.46 6.15 13.20
N ARG A 59 0.54 5.22 13.45
CA ARG A 59 0.42 4.47 14.72
C ARG A 59 -0.05 5.34 15.89
N GLU A 60 -0.48 6.58 15.64
CA GLU A 60 -1.19 7.41 16.61
C GLU A 60 -2.70 7.24 16.44
N PHE A 61 -3.38 7.09 17.57
CA PHE A 61 -4.70 6.47 17.65
C PHE A 61 -5.84 7.36 17.08
N GLY A 62 -6.67 6.77 16.22
CA GLY A 62 -8.08 7.15 16.03
C GLY A 62 -8.49 7.71 14.67
N TYR A 63 -7.56 8.00 13.76
CA TYR A 63 -7.85 8.55 12.42
C TYR A 63 -6.70 8.32 11.44
N ASP A 64 -7.00 8.32 10.14
CA ASP A 64 -6.01 8.15 9.06
C ASP A 64 -5.62 9.49 8.42
N ALA A 65 -6.53 10.47 8.44
CA ALA A 65 -6.30 11.80 7.90
C ALA A 65 -7.17 12.88 8.58
N LEU A 66 -6.80 14.14 8.38
CA LEU A 66 -7.61 15.32 8.73
C LEU A 66 -8.12 15.99 7.47
N SER A 67 -9.34 16.51 7.51
CA SER A 67 -9.81 17.45 6.49
C SER A 67 -9.18 18.83 6.71
N LYS A 68 -9.36 19.72 5.73
CA LYS A 68 -9.01 21.15 5.86
C LYS A 68 -9.75 21.89 6.99
N TYR A 69 -10.83 21.31 7.54
CA TYR A 69 -11.60 21.86 8.66
C TYR A 69 -11.27 21.19 10.00
N GLY A 70 -10.31 20.25 10.01
CA GLY A 70 -9.87 19.54 11.22
C GLY A 70 -10.73 18.32 11.59
N GLU A 71 -11.62 17.86 10.71
CA GLU A 71 -12.40 16.65 10.95
C GLU A 71 -11.51 15.41 10.82
N ARG A 72 -11.68 14.46 11.75
CA ARG A 72 -10.96 13.19 11.73
C ARG A 72 -11.62 12.23 10.75
N ILE A 73 -10.83 11.73 9.79
CA ILE A 73 -11.28 10.83 8.74
C ILE A 73 -10.61 9.47 8.91
N GLN A 74 -11.40 8.41 8.80
CA GLN A 74 -10.90 7.05 8.67
C GLN A 74 -11.08 6.58 7.22
N ILE A 75 -10.03 6.01 6.64
CA ILE A 75 -9.97 5.56 5.26
C ILE A 75 -9.93 4.03 5.27
N LYS A 76 -10.93 3.42 4.65
CA LYS A 76 -11.01 1.97 4.50
C LYS A 76 -10.94 1.60 3.04
N SER A 77 -10.15 0.59 2.73
CA SER A 77 -10.14 -0.06 1.42
C SER A 77 -10.82 -1.42 1.52
N ARG A 78 -11.54 -1.77 0.46
CA ARG A 78 -12.10 -3.10 0.27
C ARG A 78 -11.68 -3.57 -1.11
N THR A 79 -11.08 -4.75 -1.19
CA THR A 79 -10.93 -5.43 -2.48
C THR A 79 -12.31 -5.91 -2.91
N GLY A 80 -12.75 -5.53 -4.09
CA GLY A 80 -13.94 -6.13 -4.69
C GLY A 80 -13.73 -7.63 -4.86
N LEU A 81 -14.79 -8.42 -4.66
CA LEU A 81 -14.87 -9.73 -5.29
C LEU A 81 -15.28 -9.45 -6.73
N ASP A 82 -14.30 -9.35 -7.63
CA ASP A 82 -14.59 -9.59 -9.04
C ASP A 82 -14.78 -11.11 -9.17
N THR A 83 -15.97 -11.59 -8.79
CA THR A 83 -16.52 -12.90 -9.18
C THR A 83 -17.14 -12.79 -10.56
#